data_AF-A0A4Q7P8M2-F1
#
_entry.id   AF-A0A4Q7P8M2-F1
#
_cell.length_a   1.000
_cell.length_b   1.000
_cell.length_c   1.000
_cell.angle_alpha   90.00
_cell.angle_beta   90.00
_cell.angle_gamma   90.00
#
_symmetry.space_group_name_H-M   'P 1'
#
loop_
_entity.id
_entity.type
_entity.pdbx_description
1 polymer ?
#
loop_
_entity_poly.entity_id
_entity_poly.type
_entity_poly.pdbx_seq_one_letter_code
_entity_poly.pdbx_strand_id
1 'polypeptide(L)' 'MKKLSLEMLRLTSDEVLGRSQMKKVTGGGHYYSCHCTGSVGSWTGYYETLAQRNAAVVRNCASEAGYCIGGPMQ' A
#
# COMPACT_ATOMS: atom_id res chain seq x y z
N MET A 1 -32.54 22.99 -2.44
CA MET A 1 -31.48 22.04 -2.03
C MET A 1 -32.11 21.02 -1.08
N LYS A 2 -32.19 19.74 -1.47
CA LYS A 2 -32.71 18.70 -0.59
C LYS A 2 -31.66 18.46 0.51
N LYS A 3 -32.04 18.66 1.77
CA LYS A 3 -31.19 18.37 2.93
C LYS A 3 -30.88 16.86 2.92
N LEU A 4 -29.62 16.48 2.76
CA LEU A 4 -29.19 15.10 3.02
C LEU A 4 -29.44 14.81 4.51
N SER A 5 -30.23 13.79 4.82
CA SER A 5 -30.39 13.34 6.20
C SER A 5 -29.07 12.70 6.66
N LEU A 6 -28.65 13.01 7.89
CA LEU A 6 -27.44 12.48 8.50
C LEU A 6 -27.43 10.94 8.61
N GLU A 7 -28.59 10.30 8.53
CA GLU A 7 -28.72 8.84 8.48
C GLU A 7 -28.18 8.24 7.18
N MET A 8 -28.24 8.95 6.04
CA MET A 8 -27.63 8.49 4.78
C MET A 8 -26.10 8.60 4.77
N LEU A 9 -25.49 9.23 5.78
CA LEU A 9 -24.04 9.36 5.94
C LEU A 9 -23.47 8.34 6.94
N ARG A 10 -24.30 7.59 7.65
CA ARG A 10 -23.86 6.52 8.55
C ARG A 10 -23.68 5.24 7.74
N LEU A 11 -22.43 4.94 7.40
CA LEU A 11 -22.04 3.62 6.90
C LEU A 11 -22.42 2.58 7.94
N THR A 12 -23.09 1.51 7.50
CA THR A 12 -23.39 0.38 8.38
C THR A 12 -22.11 -0.40 8.68
N SER A 13 -22.05 -1.07 9.83
CA SER A 13 -20.89 -1.87 10.22
C SER A 13 -20.52 -2.92 9.15
N ASP A 14 -21.52 -3.51 8.49
CA ASP A 14 -21.32 -4.50 7.43
C ASP A 14 -20.66 -3.91 6.19
N GLU A 15 -20.97 -2.65 5.85
CA GLU A 15 -20.34 -1.94 4.74
C GLU A 15 -18.87 -1.60 5.05
N VAL A 16 -18.58 -1.19 6.29
CA VAL A 16 -17.19 -0.93 6.73
C VAL A 16 -16.37 -2.21 6.82
N LEU A 17 -16.96 -3.30 7.34
CA LEU A 17 -16.35 -4.62 7.39
C LEU A 17 -16.13 -5.16 5.97
N GLY A 18 -17.11 -5.02 5.08
CA GLY A 18 -17.00 -5.40 3.68
C GLY A 18 -15.87 -4.69 2.96
N ARG A 19 -15.75 -3.35 3.11
CA ARG A 19 -14.64 -2.57 2.51
C ARG A 19 -13.28 -2.94 3.10
N SER A 20 -13.21 -3.21 4.41
CA SER A 20 -11.96 -3.61 5.07
C SER A 20 -11.49 -5.01 4.67
N GLN A 21 -12.43 -5.95 4.52
CA GLN A 21 -12.12 -7.30 4.07
C GLN A 21 -11.78 -7.33 2.57
N MET A 22 -12.52 -6.59 1.75
CA MET A 22 -12.18 -6.42 0.33
C MET A 22 -10.79 -5.80 0.14
N LYS A 23 -10.38 -4.85 1.00
CA LYS A 23 -9.01 -4.29 0.98
C LYS A 23 -7.93 -5.36 1.21
N LYS A 24 -8.20 -6.39 2.03
CA LYS A 24 -7.28 -7.52 2.19
C LYS A 24 -7.28 -8.46 0.97
N VAL A 25 -8.45 -8.70 0.37
CA VAL A 25 -8.60 -9.60 -0.79
C VAL A 25 -8.02 -9.02 -2.08
N THR A 26 -8.11 -7.71 -2.30
CA THR A 26 -7.53 -7.04 -3.48
C THR A 26 -6.04 -6.75 -3.36
N GLY A 27 -5.38 -7.26 -2.32
CA GLY A 27 -3.94 -7.07 -2.12
C GLY A 27 -3.60 -5.64 -1.71
N GLY A 28 -4.29 -5.12 -0.68
CA GLY A 28 -4.07 -3.81 -0.10
C GLY A 28 -2.59 -3.44 -0.06
N GLY A 29 -2.21 -2.52 -0.92
CA GLY A 29 -0.81 -2.19 -1.17
C GLY A 29 -0.61 -1.69 -2.58
N HIS A 30 0.42 -0.88 -2.78
CA HIS A 30 0.84 -0.45 -4.10
C HIS A 30 1.96 -1.36 -4.58
N TYR A 31 1.92 -1.68 -5.87
CA TYR A 31 2.96 -2.48 -6.51
C TYR A 31 4.21 -1.63 -6.75
N TYR A 32 5.37 -2.17 -6.38
CA TYR A 32 6.67 -1.57 -6.60
C TYR A 32 7.66 -2.58 -7.20
N SER A 33 8.52 -2.10 -8.08
CA SER A 33 9.79 -2.72 -8.46
C SER A 33 10.93 -2.05 -7.69
N CYS A 34 11.72 -2.81 -6.96
CA CYS A 34 12.79 -2.32 -6.10
C CYS A 34 14.16 -2.82 -6.56
N HIS A 35 15.17 -1.98 -6.39
CA HIS A 35 16.55 -2.23 -6.78
C HIS A 35 17.51 -1.75 -5.68
N CYS A 36 18.54 -2.55 -5.40
CA CYS A 36 19.60 -2.15 -4.47
C CYS A 36 20.61 -1.22 -5.14
N THR A 37 21.11 -0.24 -4.39
CA THR A 37 22.16 0.67 -4.84
C THR A 37 23.51 0.18 -4.34
N GLY A 38 24.50 0.10 -5.25
CA GLY A 38 25.86 -0.35 -4.90
C GLY A 38 25.99 -1.85 -4.61
N SER A 39 24.94 -2.63 -4.85
CA SER A 39 24.94 -4.10 -4.73
C SER A 39 23.97 -4.72 -5.72
N VAL A 40 24.13 -6.01 -6.00
CA VAL A 40 23.23 -6.77 -6.89
C VAL A 40 21.98 -7.16 -6.11
N GLY A 41 20.80 -6.84 -6.64
CA GLY A 41 19.54 -7.23 -6.00
C GLY A 41 18.36 -6.47 -6.59
N SER A 42 17.30 -7.20 -6.95
CA SER A 42 16.06 -6.61 -7.46
C SER A 42 14.88 -7.51 -7.14
N TRP A 43 13.75 -6.92 -6.78
CA TRP A 43 12.53 -7.66 -6.45
C TRP A 43 11.29 -6.79 -6.68
N THR A 44 10.14 -7.44 -6.71
CA THR A 44 8.84 -6.76 -6.78
C THR A 44 8.05 -7.06 -5.53
N GLY A 45 7.27 -6.09 -5.04
CA GLY A 45 6.49 -6.26 -3.83
C GLY A 45 5.29 -5.33 -3.75
N TYR A 46 4.30 -5.73 -2.96
CA TYR A 46 3.15 -4.90 -2.61
C TYR A 46 3.38 -4.31 -1.22
N TYR A 47 3.27 -2.98 -1.10
CA TYR A 47 3.47 -2.26 0.17
C TYR A 47 2.32 -1.31 0.45
N GLU A 48 1.77 -1.37 1.65
CA GLU A 48 0.68 -0.49 2.08
C GLU A 48 1.15 0.93 2.37
N THR A 49 2.40 1.08 2.83
CA THR A 49 2.96 2.37 3.22
C THR A 49 4.39 2.54 2.71
N LEU A 50 4.82 3.79 2.56
CA LEU A 50 6.21 4.13 2.21
C LEU A 50 7.20 3.58 3.24
N ALA A 51 6.83 3.55 4.52
CA ALA A 51 7.65 3.00 5.59
C ALA A 51 7.87 1.49 5.44
N GLN A 52 6.82 0.73 5.11
CA GLN A 52 6.91 -0.71 4.91
C GLN A 52 7.80 -1.07 3.71
N ARG A 53 7.68 -0.29 2.61
CA ARG A 53 8.55 -0.37 1.44
C ARG A 53 10.01 -0.06 1.80
N ASN A 54 10.27 1.04 2.50
CA ASN A 54 11.63 1.43 2.89
C ASN A 54 12.27 0.38 3.81
N ALA A 55 11.49 -0.20 4.74
CA ALA A 55 11.97 -1.28 5.59
C ALA A 55 12.33 -2.54 4.79
N ALA A 56 11.64 -2.81 3.66
CA ALA A 56 12.02 -3.91 2.77
C ALA A 56 13.35 -3.64 2.05
N VAL A 57 13.64 -2.38 1.68
CA VAL A 57 14.95 -1.99 1.13
C VAL A 57 16.06 -2.27 2.13
N VAL A 58 15.91 -1.80 3.38
CA VAL A 58 16.90 -2.03 4.44
C VAL A 58 17.14 -3.52 4.69
N ARG A 59 16.08 -4.34 4.66
CA ARG A 59 16.21 -5.80 4.87
C ARG A 59 16.86 -6.55 3.71
N ASN A 60 16.56 -6.16 2.48
CA ASN A 60 16.93 -6.94 1.30
C ASN A 60 18.24 -6.46 0.64
N CYS A 61 18.62 -5.21 0.86
CA CYS A 61 19.86 -4.66 0.30
C CYS A 61 21.00 -4.76 1.30
N ALA A 62 22.09 -5.40 0.90
CA ALA A 62 23.28 -5.55 1.75
C ALA A 62 23.91 -4.21 2.14
N SER A 63 23.74 -3.19 1.30
CA SER A 63 24.17 -1.80 1.57
C SER A 63 23.17 -1.00 2.40
N GLU A 64 22.01 -1.58 2.74
CA GLU A 64 20.83 -0.90 3.30
C GLU A 64 20.27 0.23 2.42
N ALA A 65 20.82 0.39 1.21
CA ALA A 65 20.49 1.44 0.27
C ALA A 65 19.89 0.85 -1.01
N GLY A 66 18.79 1.46 -1.46
CA GLY A 66 18.08 1.06 -2.66
C GLY A 66 16.92 1.99 -2.93
N TYR A 67 16.30 1.83 -4.09
CA TYR A 67 15.14 2.60 -4.50
C TYR A 67 14.06 1.69 -5.05
N CYS A 68 12.82 2.15 -4.98
CA CYS A 68 11.67 1.44 -5.53
C CYS A 68 10.89 2.37 -6.45
N ILE A 69 10.55 1.87 -7.63
CA ILE A 69 9.73 2.53 -8.64
C ILE A 69 8.35 1.87 -8.64
N GLY A 70 7.29 2.67 -8.70
CA GLY A 70 5.91 2.23 -8.57
C GLY A 70 5.18 3.03 -7.50
N GLY A 71 3.97 2.62 -7.15
CA GLY A 71 3.09 3.37 -6.24
C GLY A 71 1.69 3.59 -6.81
N PRO A 72 0.78 4.22 -6.05
CA PRO A 72 -0.53 4.58 -6.58
C PRO A 72 -0.33 5.48 -7.79
N MET A 73 -0.99 5.16 -8.91
CA MET A 73 -1.32 6.20 -9.89
C MET A 73 -2.09 7.27 -9.11
N GLN A 74 -1.50 8.46 -9.03
CA GLN A 74 -2.12 9.64 -8.42
C GLN A 74 -3.43 9.97 -9.12
#